data_AF-A0A238XT66-F1
#
_entry.id   AF-A0A238XT66-F1
#
_cell.length_a   1.000
_cell.length_b   1.000
_cell.length_c   1.000
_cell.angle_alpha   90.00
_cell.angle_beta   90.00
_cell.angle_gamma   90.00
#
_symmetry.space_group_name_H-M   'P 1'
#
loop_
_entity.id
_entity.type
_entity.pdbx_description
1 polymer ?
#
loop_
_entity_poly.entity_id
_entity_poly.type
_entity_poly.pdbx_seq_one_letter_code
_entity_poly.pdbx_strand_id
1 'polypeptide(L)'
;MPEITTFETLDNEIKKFGGKPIVLEALWDGDTTGWFLCLFVYTKSDSFFNKSTNRFSLGHISLGGDIRLFKNEPFTEISLAKELGILAEKKYNLEFYFPSQNEPDDDCPKWSDRHLAINCSSCNKLIIPTTSPHLPKDICYNCYLEKERNQELINNKLVQDGVVLYLSNDEKSEKIGFYGSYDYLILSKFNIPSISDLDKIESIKVFTIPIEELQILKNDIEKELNLKLQDYTKPEINKDHWRFSHSTFEIEYQGINYTLETQRNQDHSYILECIRTLEYLTRAIVEKMNLQICFVRGLKYQDDSALRYLHYLKNDFSNIDELLEHYKILLSKQDILQTIENLSNYGCLIFDGFNIKSTELGKNIV
;
A
#
# COMPACT_ATOMS: atom_id res chain seq x y z
N MET A 1 18.79 -1.49 17.46
CA MET A 1 19.22 -2.90 17.62
C MET A 1 20.30 -3.19 16.57
N PRO A 2 21.25 -4.11 16.82
CA PRO A 2 22.30 -4.40 15.85
C PRO A 2 21.72 -5.11 14.61
N GLU A 3 22.32 -4.82 13.46
CA GLU A 3 22.01 -5.46 12.18
C GLU A 3 22.85 -6.75 12.05
N ILE A 4 22.20 -7.88 11.84
CA ILE A 4 22.82 -9.21 11.85
C ILE A 4 22.96 -9.72 10.42
N THR A 5 24.04 -9.34 9.75
CA THR A 5 24.32 -9.78 8.36
C THR A 5 25.31 -10.94 8.27
N THR A 6 25.95 -11.31 9.39
CA THR A 6 26.96 -12.38 9.44
C THR A 6 26.85 -13.22 10.71
N PHE A 7 27.39 -14.44 10.66
CA PHE A 7 27.44 -15.32 11.82
C PHE A 7 28.35 -14.77 12.94
N GLU A 8 29.40 -14.02 12.60
CA GLU A 8 30.25 -13.39 13.61
C GLU A 8 29.49 -12.37 14.45
N THR A 9 28.68 -11.52 13.81
CA THR A 9 27.83 -10.57 14.53
C THR A 9 26.82 -11.31 15.41
N LEU A 10 26.13 -12.33 14.87
CA LEU A 10 25.19 -13.15 15.62
C LEU A 10 25.84 -13.80 16.85
N ASP A 11 27.02 -14.39 16.65
CA ASP A 11 27.79 -15.07 17.69
C ASP A 11 28.19 -14.13 18.83
N ASN A 12 28.62 -12.92 18.48
CA ASN A 12 28.98 -11.89 19.43
C ASN A 12 27.76 -11.43 20.24
N GLU A 13 26.59 -11.29 19.62
CA GLU A 13 25.35 -10.94 20.34
C GLU A 13 24.90 -12.08 21.27
N ILE A 14 24.94 -13.34 20.86
CA ILE A 14 24.57 -14.49 21.71
C ILE A 14 25.44 -14.53 22.98
N LYS A 15 26.76 -14.32 22.83
CA LYS A 15 27.73 -14.37 23.94
C LYS A 15 27.53 -13.29 24.99
N LYS A 16 26.83 -12.19 24.68
CA LYS A 16 26.51 -11.13 25.66
C LYS A 16 25.56 -11.62 26.76
N PHE A 17 24.79 -12.67 26.48
CA PHE A 17 23.80 -13.20 27.41
C PHE A 17 24.34 -14.42 28.15
N GLY A 18 24.12 -14.45 29.47
CA GLY A 18 24.50 -15.58 30.31
C GLY A 18 23.54 -16.77 30.18
N GLY A 19 23.99 -17.94 30.66
CA GLY A 19 23.24 -19.20 30.59
C GLY A 19 23.53 -20.01 29.33
N LYS A 20 22.95 -21.21 29.24
CA LYS A 20 23.09 -22.08 28.07
C LYS A 20 22.05 -21.69 27.01
N PRO A 21 22.43 -21.27 25.79
CA PRO A 21 21.49 -21.09 24.70
C PRO A 21 20.76 -22.40 24.40
N ILE A 22 19.44 -22.33 24.25
CA ILE A 22 18.61 -23.50 23.97
C ILE A 22 17.80 -23.34 22.68
N VAL A 23 17.49 -22.10 22.28
CA VAL A 23 16.74 -21.79 21.07
C VAL A 23 17.27 -20.51 20.46
N LEU A 24 17.44 -20.49 19.15
CA LEU A 24 17.55 -19.29 18.33
C LEU A 24 16.23 -19.13 17.58
N GLU A 25 15.52 -18.05 17.86
CA GLU A 25 14.23 -17.74 17.25
C GLU A 25 14.39 -16.63 16.22
N ALA A 26 13.80 -16.81 15.05
CA ALA A 26 13.62 -15.80 14.02
C ALA A 26 12.12 -15.58 13.78
N LEU A 27 11.65 -14.35 13.97
CA LEU A 27 10.27 -13.95 13.71
C LEU A 27 10.27 -12.73 12.80
N TRP A 28 9.30 -12.67 11.89
CA TRP A 28 9.06 -11.45 11.13
C TRP A 28 8.47 -10.38 12.04
N ASP A 29 8.79 -9.15 11.68
CA ASP A 29 8.19 -7.94 12.20
C ASP A 29 8.12 -6.95 11.02
N GLY A 30 7.12 -6.08 11.05
CA GLY A 30 6.78 -5.21 9.93
C GLY A 30 6.17 -3.90 10.43
N ASP A 31 6.64 -2.80 9.88
CA ASP A 31 6.03 -1.49 10.10
C ASP A 31 5.95 -0.69 8.80
N THR A 32 5.72 0.62 8.89
CA THR A 32 5.65 1.50 7.72
C THR A 32 6.97 1.61 6.94
N THR A 33 8.07 1.04 7.43
CA THR A 33 9.42 1.18 6.86
C THR A 33 9.95 -0.11 6.24
N GLY A 34 9.33 -1.26 6.49
CA GLY A 34 9.93 -2.52 6.07
C GLY A 34 9.39 -3.76 6.76
N TRP A 35 9.50 -4.88 6.07
CA TRP A 35 9.65 -6.20 6.70
C TRP A 35 11.10 -6.48 7.10
N PHE A 36 11.30 -7.05 8.29
CA PHE A 36 12.60 -7.52 8.77
C PHE A 36 12.44 -8.74 9.69
N LEU A 37 13.51 -9.50 9.90
CA LEU A 37 13.51 -10.62 10.85
C LEU A 37 14.14 -10.20 12.17
N CYS A 38 13.38 -10.22 13.25
CA CYS A 38 13.89 -10.09 14.60
C CYS A 38 14.47 -11.42 15.09
N LEU A 39 15.70 -11.38 15.59
CA LEU A 39 16.39 -12.55 16.16
C LEU A 39 16.39 -12.50 17.69
N PHE A 40 16.05 -13.63 18.31
CA PHE A 40 16.03 -13.79 19.75
C PHE A 40 16.75 -15.06 20.18
N VAL A 41 17.41 -15.05 21.33
CA VAL A 41 17.94 -16.26 21.97
C VAL A 41 17.16 -16.57 23.23
N TYR A 42 16.78 -17.83 23.41
CA TYR A 42 16.34 -18.32 24.70
C TYR A 42 17.53 -18.96 25.41
N THR A 43 17.82 -18.52 26.63
CA THR A 43 18.85 -19.15 27.46
C THR A 43 18.21 -19.79 28.69
N LYS A 44 18.82 -20.89 29.12
CA LYS A 44 18.50 -21.57 30.36
C LYS A 44 19.56 -21.22 31.40
N SER A 45 19.11 -20.70 32.53
CA SER A 45 19.93 -20.52 33.72
C SER A 45 19.58 -21.59 34.74
N ASP A 46 20.54 -22.44 35.07
CA ASP A 46 20.41 -23.42 36.15
C ASP A 46 21.05 -22.84 37.41
N SER A 47 20.23 -22.34 38.36
CA SER A 47 20.65 -22.11 39.73
C SER A 47 20.11 -23.23 40.63
N PHE A 48 20.82 -23.53 41.71
CA PHE A 48 20.58 -24.70 42.59
C PHE A 48 19.13 -24.80 43.12
N PHE A 49 18.38 -23.70 43.13
CA PHE A 49 16.98 -23.64 43.57
C PHE A 49 15.99 -23.07 42.55
N ASN A 50 16.44 -22.62 41.37
CA ASN A 50 15.53 -22.02 40.40
C ASN A 50 16.04 -22.24 38.97
N LYS A 51 15.19 -22.84 38.12
CA LYS A 51 15.42 -22.99 36.69
C LYS A 51 14.55 -21.97 35.97
N SER A 52 15.18 -21.04 35.27
CA SER A 52 14.48 -20.02 34.48
C SER A 52 14.90 -20.09 33.02
N THR A 53 13.94 -19.90 32.13
CA THR A 53 14.17 -19.66 30.71
C THR A 53 13.93 -18.19 30.43
N ASN A 54 14.93 -17.52 29.87
CA ASN A 54 14.87 -16.10 29.55
C ASN A 54 15.01 -15.90 28.04
N ARG A 55 14.26 -14.95 27.49
CA ARG A 55 14.30 -14.57 26.07
C ARG A 55 15.01 -13.23 25.93
N PHE A 56 16.03 -13.17 25.08
CA PHE A 56 16.81 -11.96 24.83
C PHE A 56 16.79 -11.59 23.35
N SER A 57 16.66 -10.29 23.08
CA SER A 57 16.74 -9.75 21.73
C SER A 57 18.20 -9.65 21.29
N LEU A 58 18.52 -10.26 20.14
CA LEU A 58 19.87 -10.25 19.58
C LEU A 58 20.06 -9.11 18.59
N GLY A 59 19.07 -8.85 17.74
CA GLY A 59 19.20 -7.93 16.61
C GLY A 59 18.14 -8.20 15.55
N HIS A 60 18.34 -7.65 14.35
CA HIS A 60 17.47 -7.92 13.21
C HIS A 60 18.25 -8.17 11.92
N ILE A 61 17.63 -8.87 10.96
CA ILE A 61 18.10 -9.02 9.59
C ILE A 61 17.19 -8.16 8.70
N SER A 62 17.78 -7.23 7.94
CA SER A 62 17.09 -6.43 6.92
C SER A 62 18.02 -6.28 5.72
N LEU A 63 17.61 -6.76 4.54
CA LEU A 63 18.48 -6.86 3.36
C LEU A 63 17.87 -6.21 2.10
N GLY A 64 16.70 -5.57 2.22
CA GLY A 64 16.05 -4.87 1.10
C GLY A 64 14.83 -4.05 1.55
N GLY A 65 14.16 -3.41 0.59
CA GLY A 65 12.96 -2.60 0.84
C GLY A 65 11.64 -3.30 0.48
N ASP A 66 10.52 -2.71 0.88
CA ASP A 66 9.18 -3.29 0.68
C ASP A 66 8.68 -3.28 -0.76
N ILE A 67 9.37 -2.59 -1.67
CA ILE A 67 9.06 -2.63 -3.11
C ILE A 67 9.01 -4.07 -3.64
N ARG A 68 9.70 -5.00 -2.97
CA ARG A 68 9.71 -6.45 -3.24
C ARG A 68 8.33 -7.10 -3.15
N LEU A 69 7.46 -6.62 -2.26
CA LEU A 69 6.07 -7.09 -2.13
C LEU A 69 5.28 -6.96 -3.43
N PHE A 70 5.63 -5.96 -4.25
CA PHE A 70 4.94 -5.66 -5.50
C PHE A 70 5.59 -6.31 -6.72
N LYS A 71 6.84 -6.78 -6.61
CA LYS A 71 7.63 -7.31 -7.73
C LYS A 71 7.85 -8.82 -7.71
N ASN A 72 7.27 -9.53 -6.73
CA ASN A 72 7.53 -10.95 -6.48
C ASN A 72 9.04 -11.27 -6.33
N GLU A 73 9.80 -10.32 -5.78
CA GLU A 73 11.21 -10.53 -5.48
C GLU A 73 11.37 -11.38 -4.21
N PRO A 74 12.36 -12.29 -4.15
CA PRO A 74 12.54 -13.17 -3.00
C PRO A 74 12.99 -12.40 -1.75
N PHE A 75 12.50 -12.83 -0.58
CA PHE A 75 12.96 -12.32 0.72
C PHE A 75 14.30 -12.96 1.09
N THR A 76 15.40 -12.27 0.78
CA THR A 76 16.76 -12.73 1.03
C THR A 76 17.08 -12.91 2.52
N GLU A 77 16.33 -12.24 3.39
CA GLU A 77 16.37 -12.39 4.85
C GLU A 77 16.09 -13.84 5.27
N ILE A 78 15.20 -14.53 4.56
CA ILE A 78 14.87 -15.95 4.82
C ILE A 78 16.11 -16.82 4.63
N SER A 79 16.80 -16.65 3.51
CA SER A 79 17.99 -17.43 3.17
C SER A 79 19.10 -17.20 4.18
N LEU A 80 19.34 -15.94 4.55
CA LEU A 80 20.35 -15.60 5.56
C LEU A 80 19.97 -16.15 6.94
N ALA A 81 18.71 -16.00 7.36
CA ALA A 81 18.27 -16.54 8.65
C ALA A 81 18.44 -18.05 8.75
N LYS A 82 18.15 -18.79 7.67
CA LYS A 82 18.38 -20.24 7.59
C LYS A 82 19.87 -20.58 7.68
N GLU A 83 20.72 -19.85 6.96
CA GLU A 83 22.19 -20.05 7.02
C GLU A 83 22.72 -19.82 8.44
N LEU A 84 22.37 -18.69 9.05
CA LEU A 84 22.76 -18.32 10.40
C LEU A 84 22.22 -19.32 11.44
N GLY A 85 20.98 -19.78 11.26
CA GLY A 85 20.34 -20.81 12.07
C GLY A 85 21.14 -22.10 12.09
N ILE A 86 21.49 -22.64 10.91
CA ILE A 86 22.29 -23.87 10.77
C ILE A 86 23.65 -23.73 11.48
N LEU A 87 24.31 -22.59 11.32
CA LEU A 87 25.60 -22.33 11.97
C LEU A 87 25.45 -22.26 13.50
N ALA A 88 24.38 -21.63 14.00
CA ALA A 88 24.09 -21.51 15.42
C ALA A 88 23.73 -22.86 16.05
N GLU A 89 22.86 -23.66 15.42
CA GLU A 89 22.51 -25.01 15.85
C GLU A 89 23.76 -25.87 16.01
N LYS A 90 24.64 -25.86 15.01
CA LYS A 90 25.89 -26.63 15.04
C LYS A 90 26.83 -26.19 16.16
N LYS A 91 26.96 -24.88 16.40
CA LYS A 91 27.89 -24.33 17.38
C LYS A 91 27.39 -24.50 18.82
N TYR A 92 26.11 -24.25 19.04
CA TYR A 92 25.53 -24.14 20.38
C TYR A 92 24.69 -25.36 20.79
N ASN A 93 24.41 -26.27 19.86
CA ASN A 93 23.48 -27.39 20.05
C ASN A 93 22.12 -26.90 20.59
N LEU A 94 21.59 -25.89 19.91
CA LEU A 94 20.28 -25.26 20.18
C LEU A 94 19.27 -25.65 19.08
N GLU A 95 17.99 -25.38 19.32
CA GLU A 95 16.93 -25.47 18.30
C GLU A 95 16.85 -24.16 17.50
N PHE A 96 16.87 -24.21 16.17
CA PHE A 96 16.49 -23.06 15.35
C PHE A 96 14.98 -23.05 15.07
N TYR A 97 14.29 -22.06 15.63
CA TYR A 97 12.86 -21.88 15.50
C TYR A 97 12.55 -20.72 14.55
N PHE A 98 12.04 -21.05 13.36
CA PHE A 98 11.62 -20.07 12.35
C PHE A 98 10.29 -20.53 11.72
N PRO A 99 9.13 -20.08 12.23
CA PRO A 99 7.82 -20.60 11.82
C PRO A 99 7.35 -20.14 10.44
N SER A 100 7.74 -18.96 9.95
CA SER A 100 7.35 -18.43 8.64
C SER A 100 8.52 -18.40 7.65
N GLN A 101 8.81 -19.55 7.05
CA GLN A 101 10.02 -19.76 6.23
C GLN A 101 9.85 -19.46 4.73
N ASN A 102 8.66 -19.02 4.33
CA ASN A 102 8.30 -18.85 2.91
C ASN A 102 7.94 -17.39 2.58
N GLU A 103 7.40 -16.64 3.54
CA GLU A 103 6.89 -15.28 3.36
C GLU A 103 6.91 -14.52 4.70
N PRO A 104 6.91 -13.18 4.68
CA PRO A 104 6.72 -12.37 5.89
C PRO A 104 5.35 -12.60 6.53
N ASP A 105 5.37 -12.79 7.85
CA ASP A 105 4.18 -12.94 8.70
C ASP A 105 4.57 -12.73 10.17
N ASP A 106 4.13 -11.63 10.76
CA ASP A 106 4.35 -11.21 12.15
C ASP A 106 3.35 -11.81 13.15
N ASP A 107 2.33 -12.53 12.69
CA ASP A 107 1.34 -13.24 13.54
C ASP A 107 1.84 -14.63 13.99
N CYS A 108 3.04 -15.02 13.57
CA CYS A 108 3.60 -16.31 13.95
C CYS A 108 3.92 -16.40 15.46
N PRO A 109 3.60 -17.54 16.11
CA PRO A 109 3.82 -17.70 17.54
C PRO A 109 5.30 -17.64 17.88
N LYS A 110 5.60 -17.03 19.04
CA LYS A 110 6.89 -17.21 19.71
C LYS A 110 7.12 -18.68 20.02
N TRP A 111 8.38 -19.09 20.12
CA TRP A 111 8.76 -20.44 20.50
C TRP A 111 8.11 -20.86 21.83
N SER A 112 8.05 -19.98 22.84
CA SER A 112 7.39 -20.29 24.11
C SER A 112 5.90 -20.62 23.94
N ASP A 113 5.25 -20.03 22.94
CA ASP A 113 3.79 -20.05 22.76
C ASP A 113 3.37 -21.09 21.72
N ARG A 114 4.33 -21.79 21.09
CA ARG A 114 4.09 -22.81 20.05
C ARG A 114 3.12 -23.93 20.47
N HIS A 115 3.00 -24.18 21.77
CA HIS A 115 2.07 -25.16 22.33
C HIS A 115 0.60 -24.73 22.26
N LEU A 116 0.33 -23.42 22.09
CA LEU A 116 -1.00 -22.84 21.87
C LEU A 116 -1.36 -22.76 20.38
N ALA A 117 -0.38 -23.01 19.51
CA ALA A 117 -0.52 -22.80 18.09
C ALA A 117 -1.11 -24.02 17.37
N ILE A 118 -1.66 -23.76 16.19
CA ILE A 118 -2.17 -24.78 15.26
C ILE A 118 -1.48 -24.61 13.90
N ASN A 119 -1.56 -25.64 13.06
CA ASN A 119 -1.12 -25.51 11.67
C ASN A 119 -2.24 -24.93 10.83
N CYS A 120 -1.91 -23.90 10.04
CA CYS A 120 -2.80 -23.34 9.02
C CYS A 120 -3.29 -24.46 8.08
N SER A 121 -4.60 -24.54 7.89
CA SER A 121 -5.24 -25.58 7.07
C SER A 121 -4.89 -25.50 5.59
N SER A 122 -4.32 -24.38 5.11
CA SER A 122 -3.93 -24.17 3.72
C SER A 122 -2.43 -24.36 3.46
N CYS A 123 -1.57 -23.73 4.26
CA CYS A 123 -0.11 -23.74 4.02
C CYS A 123 0.70 -24.45 5.10
N ASN A 124 0.04 -25.03 6.11
CA ASN A 124 0.66 -25.73 7.23
C ASN A 124 1.62 -24.86 8.10
N LYS A 125 1.61 -23.53 7.92
CA LYS A 125 2.33 -22.57 8.76
C LYS A 125 1.76 -22.57 10.19
N LEU A 126 2.62 -22.47 11.19
CA LEU A 126 2.22 -22.46 12.59
C LEU A 126 1.63 -21.08 12.95
N ILE A 127 0.41 -21.03 13.49
CA ILE A 127 -0.31 -19.79 13.82
C ILE A 127 -0.99 -19.86 15.18
N ILE A 128 -1.18 -18.70 15.82
CA ILE A 128 -2.11 -18.57 16.94
C ILE A 128 -3.49 -18.23 16.37
N PRO A 129 -4.55 -18.99 16.69
CA PRO A 129 -5.89 -18.65 16.25
C PRO A 129 -6.28 -17.23 16.66
N THR A 130 -6.70 -16.43 15.69
CA THR A 130 -7.18 -15.07 15.95
C THR A 130 -8.38 -15.06 16.89
N THR A 131 -8.45 -14.00 17.72
CA THR A 131 -9.60 -13.75 18.59
C THR A 131 -10.72 -12.99 17.88
N SER A 132 -10.46 -12.47 16.67
CA SER A 132 -11.44 -11.74 15.88
C SER A 132 -12.63 -12.64 15.52
N PRO A 133 -13.89 -12.18 15.68
CA PRO A 133 -15.06 -12.93 15.24
C PRO A 133 -15.24 -12.91 13.71
N HIS A 134 -14.49 -12.07 13.01
CA HIS A 134 -14.63 -11.87 11.55
C HIS A 134 -13.61 -12.67 10.75
N LEU A 135 -12.58 -13.23 11.39
CA LEU A 135 -11.53 -13.97 10.71
C LEU A 135 -11.64 -15.47 11.04
N PRO A 136 -11.39 -16.35 10.06
CA PRO A 136 -11.34 -17.78 10.30
C PRO A 136 -10.20 -18.15 11.26
N LYS A 137 -10.42 -19.20 12.06
CA LYS A 137 -9.51 -19.58 13.16
C LYS A 137 -8.47 -20.63 12.77
N ASP A 138 -8.66 -21.30 11.64
CA ASP A 138 -7.89 -22.45 11.20
C ASP A 138 -6.91 -22.14 10.04
N ILE A 139 -6.88 -20.91 9.55
CA ILE A 139 -6.08 -20.47 8.40
C ILE A 139 -5.33 -19.18 8.77
N CYS A 140 -4.10 -19.03 8.26
CA CYS A 140 -3.33 -17.81 8.49
C CYS A 140 -3.91 -16.62 7.69
N TYR A 141 -3.60 -15.40 8.13
CA TYR A 141 -4.12 -14.19 7.51
C TYR A 141 -3.77 -14.08 6.03
N ASN A 142 -2.52 -14.36 5.63
CA ASN A 142 -2.09 -14.33 4.23
C ASN A 142 -2.89 -15.29 3.32
N CYS A 143 -3.08 -16.55 3.74
CA CYS A 143 -3.87 -17.51 2.97
C CYS A 143 -5.36 -17.14 2.94
N TYR A 144 -5.87 -16.53 4.01
CA TYR A 144 -7.24 -16.00 4.01
C TYR A 144 -7.41 -14.87 2.98
N LEU A 145 -6.51 -13.88 2.99
CA LEU A 145 -6.51 -12.77 2.03
C LEU A 145 -6.36 -13.25 0.58
N GLU A 146 -5.48 -14.23 0.33
CA GLU A 146 -5.34 -14.83 -1.00
C GLU A 146 -6.65 -15.50 -1.44
N LYS A 147 -7.30 -16.24 -0.54
CA LYS A 147 -8.59 -16.86 -0.82
C LYS A 147 -9.67 -15.82 -1.11
N GLU A 148 -9.76 -14.75 -0.32
CA GLU A 148 -10.70 -13.64 -0.58
C GLU A 148 -10.44 -12.97 -1.92
N ARG A 149 -9.18 -12.61 -2.21
CA ARG A 149 -8.77 -12.03 -3.49
C ARG A 149 -9.16 -12.93 -4.67
N ASN A 150 -8.89 -14.23 -4.57
CA ASN A 150 -9.23 -15.19 -5.61
C ASN A 150 -10.76 -15.28 -5.80
N GLN A 151 -11.54 -15.22 -4.72
CA GLN A 151 -13.00 -15.18 -4.80
C GLN A 151 -13.51 -13.88 -5.43
N GLU A 152 -12.95 -12.72 -5.10
CA GLU A 152 -13.33 -11.46 -5.74
C GLU A 152 -12.99 -11.45 -7.23
N LEU A 153 -11.85 -12.03 -7.62
CA LEU A 153 -11.47 -12.22 -9.02
C LEU A 153 -12.46 -13.11 -9.79
N ILE A 154 -12.89 -14.23 -9.18
CA ILE A 154 -13.88 -15.14 -9.77
C ILE A 154 -15.26 -14.48 -9.85
N ASN A 155 -15.69 -13.81 -8.78
CA ASN A 155 -17.00 -13.14 -8.72
C ASN A 155 -17.07 -11.91 -9.63
N ASN A 156 -15.91 -11.32 -9.96
CA ASN A 156 -15.74 -10.20 -10.85
C ASN A 156 -16.69 -9.02 -10.54
N LYS A 157 -16.80 -8.69 -9.26
CA LYS A 157 -17.63 -7.57 -8.81
C LYS A 157 -17.04 -6.25 -9.25
N LEU A 158 -17.88 -5.21 -9.27
CA LEU A 158 -17.42 -3.84 -9.46
C LEU A 158 -16.44 -3.47 -8.36
N VAL A 159 -15.32 -2.87 -8.75
CA VAL A 159 -14.45 -2.19 -7.79
C VAL A 159 -15.06 -0.84 -7.42
N GLN A 160 -14.58 -0.25 -6.32
CA GLN A 160 -15.07 1.03 -5.84
C GLN A 160 -14.84 2.13 -6.89
N ASP A 161 -15.89 2.91 -7.17
CA ASP A 161 -15.81 4.08 -8.03
C ASP A 161 -14.81 5.12 -7.48
N GLY A 162 -14.24 5.92 -8.36
CA GLY A 162 -13.33 6.99 -7.95
C GLY A 162 -13.07 8.02 -9.04
N VAL A 163 -12.32 9.04 -8.65
CA VAL A 163 -11.87 10.13 -9.53
C VAL A 163 -10.37 10.29 -9.40
N VAL A 164 -9.67 10.25 -10.53
CA VAL A 164 -8.23 10.52 -10.63
C VAL A 164 -8.02 11.88 -11.28
N LEU A 165 -7.24 12.72 -10.63
CA LEU A 165 -6.79 14.00 -11.20
C LEU A 165 -5.36 13.88 -11.71
N TYR A 166 -5.12 14.46 -12.88
CA TYR A 166 -3.79 14.49 -13.47
C TYR A 166 -3.61 15.74 -14.34
N LEU A 167 -2.37 16.21 -14.41
CA LEU A 167 -1.97 17.24 -15.37
C LEU A 167 -1.27 16.56 -16.53
N SER A 168 -1.59 16.95 -17.76
CA SER A 168 -0.93 16.39 -18.94
C SER A 168 -0.74 17.39 -20.07
N ASN A 169 0.31 17.17 -20.86
CA ASN A 169 0.54 17.78 -22.15
C ASN A 169 1.16 16.74 -23.11
N ASP A 170 1.61 17.16 -24.29
CA ASP A 170 2.20 16.25 -25.29
C ASP A 170 3.50 15.57 -24.82
N GLU A 171 4.16 16.10 -23.79
CA GLU A 171 5.46 15.62 -23.32
C GLU A 171 5.37 14.77 -22.05
N LYS A 172 4.46 15.09 -21.12
CA LYS A 172 4.39 14.45 -19.80
C LYS A 172 2.96 14.39 -19.24
N SER A 173 2.74 13.42 -18.35
CA SER A 173 1.55 13.26 -17.52
C SER A 173 1.96 13.09 -16.05
N GLU A 174 1.25 13.73 -15.13
CA GLU A 174 1.52 13.68 -13.69
C GLU A 174 0.21 13.49 -12.91
N LYS A 175 0.13 12.42 -12.11
CA LYS A 175 -1.00 12.16 -11.19
C LYS A 175 -0.95 13.13 -10.01
N ILE A 176 -2.05 13.85 -9.80
CA ILE A 176 -2.24 14.78 -8.67
C ILE A 176 -2.81 14.05 -7.46
N GLY A 177 -3.81 13.20 -7.67
CA GLY A 177 -4.46 12.48 -6.57
C GLY A 177 -5.58 11.56 -7.02
N PHE A 178 -6.03 10.73 -6.07
CA PHE A 178 -7.20 9.87 -6.18
C PHE A 178 -8.21 10.23 -5.09
N TYR A 179 -9.49 10.26 -5.47
CA TYR A 179 -10.60 10.61 -4.60
C TYR A 179 -11.71 9.58 -4.77
N GLY A 180 -12.31 9.11 -3.67
CA GLY A 180 -13.38 8.11 -3.71
C GLY A 180 -14.71 8.64 -4.28
N SER A 181 -14.85 9.94 -4.51
CA SER A 181 -16.00 10.57 -5.15
C SER A 181 -15.61 11.94 -5.72
N TYR A 182 -16.30 12.38 -6.78
CA TYR A 182 -16.16 13.72 -7.33
C TYR A 182 -16.54 14.80 -6.31
N ASP A 183 -17.53 14.54 -5.45
CA ASP A 183 -18.00 15.51 -4.45
C ASP A 183 -16.96 15.87 -3.38
N TYR A 184 -15.90 15.06 -3.26
CA TYR A 184 -14.76 15.33 -2.38
C TYR A 184 -13.75 16.31 -2.98
N LEU A 185 -13.82 16.56 -4.29
CA LEU A 185 -12.99 17.55 -4.94
C LEU A 185 -13.57 18.95 -4.72
N ILE A 186 -12.71 19.92 -4.42
CA ILE A 186 -13.10 21.33 -4.39
C ILE A 186 -13.69 21.76 -5.74
N LEU A 187 -13.18 21.17 -6.84
CA LEU A 187 -13.63 21.42 -8.20
C LEU A 187 -15.13 21.14 -8.40
N SER A 188 -15.71 20.21 -7.62
CA SER A 188 -17.15 19.89 -7.70
C SER A 188 -18.06 21.04 -7.27
N LYS A 189 -17.52 22.04 -6.58
CA LYS A 189 -18.27 23.23 -6.13
C LYS A 189 -18.37 24.31 -7.19
N PHE A 190 -17.60 24.18 -8.27
CA PHE A 190 -17.50 25.18 -9.33
C PHE A 190 -18.12 24.67 -10.62
N ASN A 191 -18.67 25.60 -11.41
CA ASN A 191 -19.19 25.26 -12.73
C ASN A 191 -18.03 25.10 -13.71
N ILE A 192 -17.84 23.89 -14.23
CA ILE A 192 -16.81 23.58 -15.22
C ILE A 192 -17.52 23.13 -16.50
N PRO A 193 -17.71 24.01 -17.50
CA PRO A 193 -18.48 23.73 -18.71
C PRO A 193 -18.04 22.47 -19.47
N SER A 194 -16.73 22.18 -19.48
CA SER A 194 -16.18 20.97 -20.09
C SER A 194 -16.65 19.67 -19.43
N ILE A 195 -17.19 19.72 -18.20
CA ILE A 195 -17.73 18.56 -17.49
C ILE A 195 -19.25 18.56 -17.64
N SER A 196 -19.80 17.50 -18.23
CA SER A 196 -21.23 17.32 -18.41
C SER A 196 -21.62 15.86 -18.27
N ASP A 197 -22.91 15.60 -18.07
CA ASP A 197 -23.49 14.25 -18.06
C ASP A 197 -22.85 13.29 -17.03
N LEU A 198 -22.43 13.82 -15.87
CA LEU A 198 -21.80 13.02 -14.80
C LEU A 198 -22.64 11.80 -14.37
N ASP A 199 -23.96 11.94 -14.33
CA ASP A 199 -24.87 10.87 -13.95
C ASP A 199 -24.98 9.75 -14.99
N LYS A 200 -24.54 9.99 -16.23
CA LYS A 200 -24.56 9.02 -17.33
C LYS A 200 -23.23 8.29 -17.51
N ILE A 201 -22.24 8.58 -16.67
CA ILE A 201 -20.95 7.89 -16.73
C ILE A 201 -21.10 6.51 -16.11
N GLU A 202 -21.12 5.49 -16.98
CA GLU A 202 -21.22 4.07 -16.61
C GLU A 202 -19.87 3.33 -16.70
N SER A 203 -18.86 3.96 -17.29
CA SER A 203 -17.52 3.41 -17.53
C SER A 203 -16.43 4.45 -17.28
N ILE A 204 -15.17 4.12 -17.56
CA ILE A 204 -14.08 5.08 -17.50
C ILE A 204 -14.34 6.25 -18.46
N LYS A 205 -14.25 7.48 -17.95
CA LYS A 205 -14.43 8.70 -18.74
C LYS A 205 -13.42 9.77 -18.33
N VAL A 206 -12.71 10.31 -19.31
CA VAL A 206 -11.78 11.42 -19.12
C VAL A 206 -12.41 12.71 -19.63
N PHE A 207 -12.42 13.74 -18.79
CA PHE A 207 -12.66 15.12 -19.20
C PHE A 207 -11.33 15.87 -19.21
N THR A 208 -11.09 16.62 -20.28
CA THR A 208 -9.93 17.51 -20.41
C THR A 208 -10.43 18.93 -20.28
N ILE A 209 -9.96 19.65 -19.27
CA ILE A 209 -10.32 21.05 -19.04
C ILE A 209 -9.25 21.92 -19.71
N PRO A 210 -9.62 22.73 -20.72
CA PRO A 210 -8.68 23.55 -21.46
C PRO A 210 -8.18 24.72 -20.60
N ILE A 211 -7.02 25.26 -20.96
CA ILE A 211 -6.32 26.31 -20.19
C ILE A 211 -7.20 27.54 -19.96
N GLU A 212 -8.04 27.92 -20.93
CA GLU A 212 -8.94 29.06 -20.82
C GLU A 212 -9.97 28.86 -19.70
N GLU A 213 -10.53 27.65 -19.56
CA GLU A 213 -11.43 27.31 -18.47
C GLU A 213 -10.69 27.23 -17.13
N LEU A 214 -9.43 26.76 -17.11
CA LEU A 214 -8.61 26.74 -15.89
C LEU A 214 -8.36 28.14 -15.34
N GLN A 215 -8.18 29.14 -16.19
CA GLN A 215 -8.01 30.53 -15.75
C GLN A 215 -9.28 31.05 -15.06
N ILE A 216 -10.46 30.76 -15.61
CA ILE A 216 -11.74 31.13 -15.02
C ILE A 216 -11.91 30.42 -13.67
N LEU A 217 -11.70 29.11 -13.65
CA LEU A 217 -11.82 28.27 -12.46
C LEU A 217 -10.87 28.72 -11.34
N LYS A 218 -9.61 29.04 -11.68
CA LYS A 218 -8.63 29.58 -10.74
C LYS A 218 -9.15 30.88 -10.10
N ASN A 219 -9.66 31.80 -10.91
CA ASN A 219 -10.16 33.09 -10.41
C ASN A 219 -11.40 32.91 -9.51
N ASP A 220 -12.30 31.98 -9.85
CA ASP A 220 -13.48 31.69 -9.04
C ASP A 220 -13.09 31.08 -7.68
N ILE A 221 -12.13 30.14 -7.66
CA ILE A 221 -11.60 29.55 -6.43
C ILE A 221 -10.87 30.61 -5.59
N GLU A 222 -10.05 31.47 -6.20
CA GLU A 222 -9.38 32.57 -5.48
C GLU A 222 -10.41 33.52 -4.85
N LYS A 223 -11.47 33.86 -5.56
CA LYS A 223 -12.53 34.72 -5.04
C LYS A 223 -13.21 34.09 -3.83
N GLU A 224 -13.57 32.82 -3.91
CA GLU A 224 -14.24 32.11 -2.82
C GLU A 224 -13.32 31.89 -1.62
N LEU A 225 -12.06 31.52 -1.85
CA LEU A 225 -11.04 31.40 -0.81
C LEU A 225 -10.86 32.74 -0.08
N ASN A 226 -10.72 33.85 -0.81
CA ASN A 226 -10.56 35.17 -0.20
C ASN A 226 -11.78 35.58 0.63
N LEU A 227 -13.00 35.18 0.24
CA LEU A 227 -14.19 35.38 1.08
C LEU A 227 -14.12 34.54 2.36
N LYS A 228 -13.75 33.26 2.25
CA LYS A 228 -13.59 32.38 3.43
C LYS A 228 -12.51 32.85 4.39
N LEU A 229 -11.42 33.41 3.87
CA LEU A 229 -10.33 33.94 4.67
C LEU A 229 -10.68 35.22 5.43
N GLN A 230 -11.74 35.96 5.04
CA GLN A 230 -12.21 37.12 5.81
C GLN A 230 -12.75 36.73 7.19
N ASP A 231 -13.36 35.55 7.28
CA ASP A 231 -13.92 34.99 8.52
C ASP A 231 -12.98 33.99 9.20
N TYR A 232 -11.73 33.86 8.71
CA TYR A 232 -10.77 32.90 9.25
C TYR A 232 -10.46 33.18 10.72
N THR A 233 -10.54 32.11 11.52
CA THR A 233 -10.17 32.15 12.94
C THR A 233 -9.10 31.08 13.19
N LYS A 234 -7.96 31.47 13.73
CA LYS A 234 -6.88 30.54 14.06
C LYS A 234 -7.39 29.45 15.02
N PRO A 235 -7.11 28.15 14.76
CA PRO A 235 -7.60 27.06 15.60
C PRO A 235 -6.97 27.11 16.99
N GLU A 236 -7.77 26.78 18.01
CA GLU A 236 -7.27 26.50 19.35
C GLU A 236 -6.74 25.05 19.40
N ILE A 237 -5.41 24.91 19.41
CA ILE A 237 -4.76 23.60 19.39
C ILE A 237 -4.56 23.09 20.81
N ASN A 238 -5.29 22.04 21.17
CA ASN A 238 -5.02 21.31 22.41
C ASN A 238 -3.85 20.32 22.21
N LYS A 239 -2.74 20.56 22.90
CA LYS A 239 -1.50 19.77 22.82
C LYS A 239 -1.68 18.29 23.17
N ASP A 240 -2.68 17.94 23.97
CA ASP A 240 -2.93 16.54 24.37
C ASP A 240 -3.58 15.73 23.24
N HIS A 241 -4.30 16.39 22.33
CA HIS A 241 -4.89 15.75 21.14
C HIS A 241 -3.90 15.61 19.98
N TRP A 242 -2.82 16.41 19.97
CA TRP A 242 -1.81 16.41 18.90
C TRP A 242 -1.06 15.07 18.77
N ARG A 243 -0.97 14.29 19.86
CA ARG A 243 -0.25 13.00 19.87
C ARG A 243 -0.86 11.95 18.93
N PHE A 244 -2.08 12.14 18.46
CA PHE A 244 -2.81 11.14 17.68
C PHE A 244 -3.44 11.66 16.37
N SER A 245 -3.25 12.93 16.01
CA SER A 245 -3.77 13.49 14.74
C SER A 245 -2.79 14.45 14.06
N HIS A 246 -2.31 14.06 12.87
CA HIS A 246 -1.62 14.94 11.92
C HIS A 246 -2.65 15.75 11.10
N SER A 247 -3.53 16.47 11.78
CA SER A 247 -4.61 17.26 11.16
C SER A 247 -4.36 18.76 11.17
N THR A 248 -3.21 19.20 11.70
CA THR A 248 -2.80 20.60 11.68
C THR A 248 -1.80 20.85 10.57
N PHE A 249 -2.07 21.85 9.72
CA PHE A 249 -1.23 22.26 8.60
C PHE A 249 -0.86 23.73 8.74
N GLU A 250 0.40 24.06 8.47
CA GLU A 250 0.83 25.44 8.26
C GLU A 250 0.96 25.64 6.75
N ILE A 251 0.30 26.66 6.19
CA ILE A 251 0.29 26.94 4.76
C ILE A 251 0.38 28.43 4.48
N GLU A 252 1.16 28.80 3.46
CA GLU A 252 1.29 30.19 3.03
C GLU A 252 0.32 30.47 1.88
N TYR A 253 -0.44 31.57 1.96
CA TYR A 253 -1.22 32.09 0.85
C TYR A 253 -1.08 33.61 0.79
N GLN A 254 -0.64 34.12 -0.37
CA GLN A 254 -0.37 35.54 -0.61
C GLN A 254 0.53 36.21 0.44
N GLY A 255 1.57 35.51 0.92
CA GLY A 255 2.52 36.02 1.90
C GLY A 255 2.01 35.99 3.36
N ILE A 256 0.85 35.37 3.62
CA ILE A 256 0.30 35.19 4.97
C ILE A 256 0.33 33.69 5.31
N ASN A 257 0.86 33.37 6.49
CA ASN A 257 0.86 32.00 7.02
C ASN A 257 -0.43 31.72 7.81
N TYR A 258 -1.14 30.66 7.42
CA TYR A 258 -2.35 30.17 8.06
C TYR A 258 -2.07 28.85 8.77
N THR A 259 -2.63 28.70 9.97
CA THR A 259 -2.62 27.45 10.72
C THR A 259 -4.01 26.83 10.59
N LEU A 260 -4.11 25.66 9.98
CA LEU A 260 -5.39 25.00 9.67
C LEU A 260 -5.50 23.70 10.44
N GLU A 261 -6.63 23.45 11.10
CA GLU A 261 -6.94 22.17 11.77
C GLU A 261 -8.09 21.51 11.01
N THR A 262 -7.85 20.43 10.29
CA THR A 262 -8.81 19.89 9.31
C THR A 262 -9.68 18.74 9.83
N GLN A 263 -9.37 18.15 10.97
CA GLN A 263 -10.12 17.00 11.48
C GLN A 263 -11.48 17.43 12.02
N ARG A 264 -11.57 18.62 12.64
CA ARG A 264 -12.79 19.08 13.32
C ARG A 264 -13.31 20.40 12.78
N ASN A 265 -12.54 21.09 11.92
CA ASN A 265 -12.98 22.33 11.30
C ASN A 265 -13.07 22.16 9.78
N GLN A 266 -14.31 22.11 9.29
CA GLN A 266 -14.62 21.95 7.87
C GLN A 266 -14.19 23.18 7.06
N ASP A 267 -14.26 24.39 7.61
CA ASP A 267 -13.79 25.60 6.92
C ASP A 267 -12.27 25.57 6.73
N HIS A 268 -11.51 25.08 7.73
CA HIS A 268 -10.07 24.88 7.59
C HIS A 268 -9.73 23.81 6.55
N SER A 269 -10.47 22.71 6.53
CA SER A 269 -10.35 21.71 5.48
C SER A 269 -10.63 22.31 4.10
N TYR A 270 -11.67 23.15 3.99
CA TYR A 270 -12.03 23.82 2.76
C TYR A 270 -10.93 24.78 2.28
N ILE A 271 -10.42 25.63 3.17
CA ILE A 271 -9.31 26.56 2.89
C ILE A 271 -8.08 25.79 2.39
N LEU A 272 -7.70 24.70 3.07
CA LEU A 272 -6.55 23.88 2.67
C LEU A 272 -6.72 23.32 1.26
N GLU A 273 -7.88 22.76 0.94
CA GLU A 273 -8.15 22.17 -0.37
C GLU A 273 -8.24 23.23 -1.47
N CYS A 274 -8.78 24.42 -1.20
CA CYS A 274 -8.72 25.56 -2.11
C CYS A 274 -7.26 25.93 -2.43
N ILE A 275 -6.40 26.09 -1.42
CA ILE A 275 -5.00 26.50 -1.64
C ILE A 275 -4.25 25.43 -2.44
N ARG A 276 -4.33 24.15 -2.04
CA ARG A 276 -3.73 23.02 -2.79
C ARG A 276 -4.20 22.96 -4.24
N THR A 277 -5.47 23.27 -4.46
CA THR A 277 -6.03 23.32 -5.81
C THR A 277 -5.49 24.46 -6.63
N LEU A 278 -5.37 25.65 -6.04
CA LEU A 278 -4.77 26.79 -6.70
C LEU A 278 -3.30 26.54 -7.07
N GLU A 279 -2.55 25.78 -6.27
CA GLU A 279 -1.17 25.39 -6.58
C GLU A 279 -1.10 24.60 -7.88
N TYR A 280 -1.85 23.50 -8.02
CA TYR A 280 -1.79 22.70 -9.23
C TYR A 280 -2.44 23.38 -10.44
N LEU A 281 -3.47 24.21 -10.25
CA LEU A 281 -4.06 25.01 -11.34
C LEU A 281 -3.09 26.06 -11.86
N THR A 282 -2.39 26.76 -10.96
CA THR A 282 -1.37 27.74 -11.33
C THR A 282 -0.24 27.07 -12.10
N ARG A 283 0.21 25.90 -11.62
CA ARG A 283 1.21 25.09 -12.33
C ARG A 283 0.73 24.69 -13.72
N ALA A 284 -0.50 24.20 -13.84
CA ALA A 284 -1.08 23.81 -15.12
C ALA A 284 -1.09 24.98 -16.12
N ILE A 285 -1.49 26.18 -15.69
CA ILE A 285 -1.52 27.38 -16.53
C ILE A 285 -0.11 27.81 -16.95
N VAL A 286 0.85 27.85 -16.02
CA VAL A 286 2.23 28.28 -16.30
C VAL A 286 2.95 27.30 -17.23
N GLU A 287 2.80 26.00 -16.98
CA GLU A 287 3.44 24.94 -17.75
C GLU A 287 2.65 24.54 -19.01
N LYS A 288 1.51 25.21 -19.27
CA LYS A 288 0.60 24.93 -20.39
C LYS A 288 0.16 23.45 -20.44
N MET A 289 -0.18 22.92 -19.27
CA MET A 289 -0.75 21.59 -19.12
C MET A 289 -2.26 21.67 -19.01
N ASN A 290 -2.94 20.67 -19.55
CA ASN A 290 -4.37 20.48 -19.33
C ASN A 290 -4.59 19.78 -17.98
N LEU A 291 -5.67 20.14 -17.29
CA LEU A 291 -6.17 19.36 -16.17
C LEU A 291 -7.11 18.29 -16.72
N GLN A 292 -6.83 17.04 -16.39
CA GLN A 292 -7.69 15.92 -16.74
C GLN A 292 -8.34 15.33 -15.50
N ILE A 293 -9.64 15.09 -15.60
CA ILE A 293 -10.45 14.46 -14.56
C ILE A 293 -10.93 13.12 -15.13
N CYS A 294 -10.36 12.03 -14.61
CA CYS A 294 -10.76 10.68 -14.98
C CYS A 294 -11.74 10.15 -13.94
N PHE A 295 -12.97 9.88 -14.38
CA PHE A 295 -13.98 9.16 -13.63
C PHE A 295 -13.75 7.67 -13.87
N VAL A 296 -13.43 6.94 -12.82
CA VAL A 296 -13.27 5.48 -12.84
C VAL A 296 -14.58 4.90 -12.31
N ARG A 297 -15.43 4.45 -13.23
CA ARG A 297 -16.70 3.77 -12.94
C ARG A 297 -16.82 2.52 -13.79
N GLY A 298 -17.59 1.54 -13.32
CA GLY A 298 -17.88 0.32 -14.07
C GLY A 298 -16.71 -0.66 -14.21
N LEU A 299 -15.55 -0.34 -13.62
CA LEU A 299 -14.39 -1.23 -13.60
C LEU A 299 -14.70 -2.43 -12.72
N LYS A 300 -14.37 -3.63 -13.17
CA LYS A 300 -14.54 -4.86 -12.39
C LYS A 300 -13.21 -5.34 -11.82
N TYR A 301 -13.28 -6.26 -10.87
CA TYR A 301 -12.10 -6.79 -10.19
C TYR A 301 -11.10 -7.46 -11.14
N GLN A 302 -11.56 -8.13 -12.20
CA GLN A 302 -10.67 -8.69 -13.21
C GLN A 302 -9.94 -7.60 -14.00
N ASP A 303 -10.62 -6.50 -14.33
CA ASP A 303 -10.03 -5.36 -15.04
C ASP A 303 -8.93 -4.70 -14.18
N ASP A 304 -9.23 -4.39 -12.90
CA ASP A 304 -8.24 -3.85 -11.95
C ASP A 304 -7.06 -4.81 -11.73
N SER A 305 -7.33 -6.10 -11.55
CA SER A 305 -6.29 -7.11 -11.34
C SER A 305 -5.34 -7.19 -12.55
N ALA A 306 -5.88 -7.21 -13.77
CA ALA A 306 -5.08 -7.26 -14.99
C ALA A 306 -4.20 -6.01 -15.15
N LEU A 307 -4.73 -4.82 -14.83
CA LEU A 307 -3.94 -3.58 -14.87
C LEU A 307 -2.83 -3.58 -13.81
N ARG A 308 -3.12 -4.02 -12.57
CA ARG A 308 -2.09 -4.18 -11.51
C ARG A 308 -1.02 -5.17 -11.89
N TYR A 309 -1.39 -6.30 -12.48
CA TYR A 309 -0.45 -7.29 -13.01
C TYR A 309 0.47 -6.66 -14.05
N LEU A 310 -0.08 -5.93 -15.02
CA LEU A 310 0.71 -5.26 -16.03
C LEU A 310 1.66 -4.23 -15.41
N HIS A 311 1.15 -3.39 -14.52
CA HIS A 311 1.91 -2.29 -13.94
C HIS A 311 3.05 -2.77 -13.04
N TYR A 312 2.74 -3.59 -12.03
CA TYR A 312 3.71 -3.96 -11.00
C TYR A 312 4.60 -5.14 -11.39
N LEU A 313 4.08 -6.12 -12.15
CA LEU A 313 4.81 -7.35 -12.46
C LEU A 313 5.42 -7.37 -13.86
N LYS A 314 4.93 -6.52 -14.76
CA LYS A 314 5.31 -6.55 -16.18
C LYS A 314 5.80 -5.22 -16.73
N ASN A 315 5.98 -4.20 -15.90
CA ASN A 315 6.41 -2.87 -16.32
C ASN A 315 5.57 -2.34 -17.50
N ASP A 316 4.24 -2.46 -17.37
CA ASP A 316 3.23 -2.00 -18.32
C ASP A 316 3.23 -2.71 -19.69
N PHE A 317 3.93 -3.85 -19.83
CA PHE A 317 4.05 -4.55 -21.10
C PHE A 317 4.04 -6.08 -20.94
N SER A 318 3.13 -6.77 -21.62
CA SER A 318 3.10 -8.24 -21.64
C SER A 318 2.54 -8.76 -22.97
N ASN A 319 2.40 -10.08 -23.10
CA ASN A 319 1.66 -10.69 -24.20
C ASN A 319 0.40 -11.39 -23.67
N ILE A 320 -0.56 -11.62 -24.56
CA ILE A 320 -1.85 -12.22 -24.19
C ILE A 320 -1.67 -13.61 -23.57
N ASP A 321 -0.72 -14.42 -24.08
CA ASP A 321 -0.49 -15.78 -23.60
C ASP A 321 0.04 -15.82 -22.16
N GLU A 322 0.87 -14.85 -21.76
CA GLU A 322 1.34 -14.69 -20.39
C GLU A 322 0.21 -14.30 -19.44
N LEU A 323 -0.70 -13.43 -19.86
CA LEU A 323 -1.88 -13.08 -19.06
C LEU A 323 -2.81 -14.29 -18.90
N LEU A 324 -3.01 -15.04 -19.98
CA LEU A 324 -3.77 -16.30 -19.97
C LEU A 324 -3.15 -17.30 -19.00
N GLU A 325 -1.84 -17.51 -19.08
CA GLU A 325 -1.11 -18.42 -18.21
C GLU A 325 -1.16 -18.00 -16.75
N HIS A 326 -1.08 -16.70 -16.46
CA HIS A 326 -1.13 -16.18 -15.08
C HIS A 326 -2.48 -16.47 -14.40
N TYR A 327 -3.59 -16.31 -15.12
CA TYR A 327 -4.94 -16.44 -14.54
C TYR A 327 -5.62 -17.78 -14.78
N LYS A 328 -5.03 -18.71 -15.57
CA LYS A 328 -5.69 -19.96 -16.01
C LYS A 328 -6.24 -20.86 -14.90
N ILE A 329 -5.69 -20.75 -13.68
CA ILE A 329 -6.12 -21.56 -12.52
C ILE A 329 -7.46 -21.05 -12.00
N LEU A 330 -7.70 -19.75 -12.09
CA LEU A 330 -8.86 -19.08 -11.48
C LEU A 330 -9.92 -18.67 -12.50
N LEU A 331 -9.51 -18.33 -13.72
CA LEU A 331 -10.37 -17.74 -14.75
C LEU A 331 -10.35 -18.57 -16.03
N SER A 332 -11.47 -18.56 -16.76
CA SER A 332 -11.51 -19.15 -18.09
C SER A 332 -10.78 -18.27 -19.10
N LYS A 333 -10.35 -18.86 -20.23
CA LYS A 333 -9.80 -18.09 -21.35
C LYS A 333 -10.75 -16.99 -21.82
N GLN A 334 -12.06 -17.24 -21.78
CA GLN A 334 -13.07 -16.27 -22.21
C GLN A 334 -13.13 -15.06 -21.27
N ASP A 335 -13.07 -15.27 -19.96
CA ASP A 335 -13.08 -14.18 -18.96
C ASP A 335 -11.89 -13.24 -19.17
N ILE A 336 -10.71 -13.81 -19.40
CA ILE A 336 -9.46 -13.06 -19.60
C ILE A 336 -9.51 -12.27 -20.91
N LEU A 337 -9.99 -12.87 -22.00
CA LEU A 337 -10.15 -12.17 -23.28
C LEU A 337 -11.19 -11.04 -23.19
N GLN A 338 -12.29 -11.26 -22.46
CA GLN A 338 -13.29 -10.21 -22.22
C GLN A 338 -12.70 -9.06 -21.40
N THR A 339 -11.90 -9.37 -20.39
CA THR A 339 -11.19 -8.36 -19.57
C THR A 339 -10.26 -7.51 -20.44
N ILE A 340 -9.48 -8.14 -21.31
CA ILE A 340 -8.60 -7.45 -22.27
C ILE A 340 -9.41 -6.55 -23.21
N GLU A 341 -10.54 -7.04 -23.74
CA GLU A 341 -11.43 -6.26 -24.60
C GLU A 341 -12.04 -5.06 -23.86
N ASN A 342 -12.55 -5.25 -22.64
CA ASN A 342 -13.09 -4.17 -21.82
C ASN A 342 -12.05 -3.07 -21.59
N LEU A 343 -10.85 -3.45 -21.14
CA LEU A 343 -9.76 -2.53 -20.87
C LEU A 343 -9.30 -1.79 -22.14
N SER A 344 -9.33 -2.44 -23.30
CA SER A 344 -9.08 -1.74 -24.57
C SER A 344 -10.19 -0.76 -24.92
N ASN A 345 -11.46 -1.14 -24.74
CA ASN A 345 -12.61 -0.26 -24.96
C ASN A 345 -12.60 0.96 -24.03
N TYR A 346 -12.07 0.80 -22.81
CA TYR A 346 -11.83 1.91 -21.89
C TYR A 346 -10.61 2.78 -22.26
N GLY A 347 -9.82 2.38 -23.26
CA GLY A 347 -8.60 3.07 -23.65
C GLY A 347 -7.43 2.84 -22.69
N CYS A 348 -7.49 1.83 -21.82
CA CYS A 348 -6.44 1.49 -20.86
C CYS A 348 -5.33 0.62 -21.48
N LEU A 349 -5.64 -0.09 -22.57
CA LEU A 349 -4.69 -0.95 -23.29
C LEU A 349 -4.60 -0.60 -24.78
N ILE A 350 -3.40 -0.76 -25.33
CA ILE A 350 -3.13 -0.79 -26.77
C ILE A 350 -2.49 -2.12 -27.17
N PHE A 351 -2.70 -2.52 -28.41
CA PHE A 351 -2.20 -3.77 -28.97
C PHE A 351 -1.10 -3.54 -30.01
N ASP A 352 -0.10 -4.40 -29.98
CA ASP A 352 0.86 -4.60 -31.07
C ASP A 352 0.97 -6.10 -31.34
N GLY A 353 0.13 -6.59 -32.27
CA GLY A 353 -0.07 -8.02 -32.50
C GLY A 353 -0.64 -8.72 -31.26
N PHE A 354 0.12 -9.65 -30.69
CA PHE A 354 -0.23 -10.36 -29.44
C PHE A 354 0.29 -9.67 -28.18
N ASN A 355 1.00 -8.56 -28.32
CA ASN A 355 1.48 -7.78 -27.19
C ASN A 355 0.43 -6.77 -26.75
N ILE A 356 0.34 -6.59 -25.43
CA ILE A 356 -0.51 -5.61 -24.77
C ILE A 356 0.38 -4.64 -23.99
N LYS A 357 0.06 -3.36 -24.08
CA LYS A 357 0.75 -2.30 -23.35
C LYS A 357 -0.26 -1.39 -22.66
N SER A 358 -0.01 -1.05 -21.39
CA SER A 358 -0.81 -0.07 -20.68
C SER A 358 -0.63 1.31 -21.30
N THR A 359 -1.73 2.00 -21.56
CA THR A 359 -1.71 3.43 -21.91
C THR A 359 -1.44 4.26 -20.66
N GLU A 360 -1.19 5.56 -20.83
CA GLU A 360 -1.09 6.48 -19.69
C GLU A 360 -2.37 6.47 -18.83
N LEU A 361 -3.55 6.34 -19.45
CA LEU A 361 -4.80 6.16 -18.71
C LEU A 361 -4.79 4.87 -17.87
N GLY A 362 -4.39 3.75 -18.48
CA GLY A 362 -4.29 2.46 -17.78
C GLY A 362 -3.33 2.50 -16.59
N LYS A 363 -2.21 3.21 -16.71
CA LYS A 363 -1.25 3.41 -15.62
C LYS A 363 -1.79 4.28 -14.49
N ASN A 364 -2.50 5.35 -14.83
CA ASN A 364 -2.94 6.36 -13.85
C ASN A 364 -4.07 5.88 -12.94
N ILE A 365 -4.88 4.92 -13.39
CA ILE A 365 -6.00 4.36 -12.61
C ILE A 365 -5.58 3.22 -11.66
N VAL A 366 -4.33 2.74 -11.73
CA VAL A 366 -3.78 1.69 -10.85
C VAL A 366 -3.25 2.24 -9.53
#